data_AF-A0A7R7WB66-F1
#
_entry.id   AF-A0A7R7WB66-F1
#
_cell.length_a   1.000
_cell.length_b   1.000
_cell.length_c   1.000
_cell.angle_alpha   90.00
_cell.angle_beta   90.00
_cell.angle_gamma   90.00
#
_symmetry.space_group_name_H-M   'P 1'
#
loop_
_entity.id
_entity.type
_entity.pdbx_description
1 polymer ?
#
loop_
_entity_poly.entity_id
_entity_poly.type
_entity_poly.pdbx_seq_one_letter_code
_entity_poly.pdbx_strand_id
1 'polypeptide(L)'
;MYFLMYCKPPGFLKQDYTSPPSPPRPPRTLHQGIDRPDGKIYVIDAETDCGIWDITEYHSISRISLGFVFRARFRDDPKPIRLIFCPLRIDATGLHQADRERLQACVDSMKLLVPKEAWEKLRVDPEDGLIVFGEEGTPSKIV
;
A
#
# COMPACT_ATOMS: atom_id res chain seq x y z
N MET A 1 -28.93 -11.28 -11.39
CA MET A 1 -27.73 -11.29 -12.26
C MET A 1 -27.25 -9.86 -12.33
N TYR A 2 -26.31 -9.48 -11.45
CA TYR A 2 -25.88 -8.08 -11.30
C TYR A 2 -24.73 -7.78 -12.26
N PHE A 3 -24.93 -6.80 -13.13
CA PHE A 3 -23.93 -6.22 -14.02
C PHE A 3 -22.98 -5.31 -13.22
N LEU A 4 -21.69 -5.60 -13.26
CA LEU A 4 -20.65 -4.68 -12.80
C LEU A 4 -20.52 -3.54 -13.82
N MET A 5 -20.93 -2.34 -13.42
CA MET A 5 -20.66 -1.10 -14.13
C MET A 5 -19.16 -0.78 -14.03
N TYR A 6 -18.48 -0.85 -15.18
CA TYR A 6 -17.16 -0.27 -15.37
C TYR A 6 -17.29 1.26 -15.44
N CYS A 7 -16.78 1.98 -14.46
CA CYS A 7 -16.53 3.42 -14.58
C CYS A 7 -15.32 3.63 -15.49
N LYS A 8 -15.58 4.12 -16.70
CA LYS A 8 -14.58 4.59 -17.66
C LYS A 8 -14.56 6.12 -17.59
N PRO A 9 -13.48 6.78 -17.16
CA PRO A 9 -13.40 8.24 -17.22
C PRO A 9 -13.01 8.72 -18.63
N PRO A 10 -13.51 9.90 -19.07
CA PRO A 10 -13.32 10.42 -20.41
C PRO A 10 -11.97 11.14 -20.59
N GLY A 11 -11.46 11.01 -21.83
CA GLY A 11 -10.32 11.68 -22.47
C GLY A 11 -9.54 12.74 -21.71
N PHE A 12 -8.25 12.44 -21.47
CA PHE A 12 -7.21 13.45 -21.37
C PHE A 12 -6.31 13.37 -22.60
N LEU A 13 -6.18 14.52 -23.26
CA LEU A 13 -5.35 14.78 -24.44
C LEU A 13 -3.87 14.50 -24.15
N LYS A 14 -3.20 13.96 -25.17
CA LYS A 14 -1.78 13.64 -25.25
C LYS A 14 -0.87 14.72 -24.67
N GLN A 15 0.05 14.32 -23.81
CA GLN A 15 1.39 14.89 -23.74
C GLN A 15 2.41 13.77 -23.97
N ASP A 16 3.00 13.80 -25.16
CA ASP A 16 4.21 13.06 -25.52
C ASP A 16 5.37 13.58 -24.65
N TYR A 17 5.62 12.92 -23.52
CA TYR A 17 6.94 12.88 -22.89
C TYR A 17 7.35 11.42 -22.83
N THR A 18 8.14 11.01 -23.83
CA THR A 18 8.88 9.76 -23.87
C THR A 18 9.89 9.76 -22.73
N SER A 19 9.44 9.48 -21.51
CA SER A 19 10.33 9.00 -20.46
C SER A 19 10.81 7.61 -20.87
N PRO A 20 12.12 7.31 -20.81
CA PRO A 20 12.60 5.98 -21.11
C PRO A 20 11.86 4.97 -20.24
N PRO A 21 11.47 3.79 -20.78
CA PRO A 21 10.90 2.74 -19.96
C PRO A 21 11.90 2.45 -18.85
N SER A 22 11.47 2.61 -17.59
CA SER A 22 12.25 2.19 -16.44
C SER A 22 12.74 0.78 -16.72
N PRO A 23 14.05 0.49 -16.55
CA PRO A 23 14.58 -0.84 -16.81
C PRO A 23 13.72 -1.87 -16.05
N PRO A 24 13.39 -3.01 -16.68
CA PRO A 24 12.64 -4.06 -15.99
C PRO A 24 13.41 -4.42 -14.72
N ARG A 25 12.85 -4.03 -13.58
CA ARG A 25 13.44 -4.28 -12.27
C ARG A 25 13.53 -5.81 -12.17
N PRO A 26 14.72 -6.40 -11.94
CA PRO A 26 14.86 -7.85 -11.93
C PRO A 26 13.87 -8.43 -10.92
N PRO A 27 13.21 -9.57 -11.22
CA PRO A 27 12.30 -10.21 -10.29
C PRO A 27 13.09 -10.49 -9.01
N ARG A 28 12.82 -9.70 -7.97
CA ARG A 28 13.44 -9.90 -6.66
C ARG A 28 12.75 -11.12 -6.09
N THR A 29 13.34 -12.28 -6.35
CA THR A 29 12.86 -13.55 -5.81
C THR A 29 12.62 -13.38 -4.32
N LEU A 30 11.39 -13.66 -3.88
CA LEU A 30 10.91 -13.70 -2.49
C LEU A 30 11.62 -14.78 -1.64
N HIS A 31 12.89 -15.07 -1.92
CA HIS A 31 13.72 -15.99 -1.17
C HIS A 31 14.37 -15.22 -0.01
N GLN A 32 13.82 -15.43 1.19
CA GLN A 32 14.49 -15.32 2.48
C GLN A 32 14.78 -13.93 3.10
N GLY A 33 14.37 -12.81 2.50
CA GLY A 33 14.79 -11.49 3.01
C GLY A 33 13.80 -10.68 3.86
N ILE A 34 12.49 -10.81 3.62
CA ILE A 34 11.49 -9.82 4.11
C ILE A 34 10.51 -10.41 5.14
N ASP A 35 10.63 -11.71 5.46
CA ASP A 35 9.91 -12.28 6.59
C ASP A 35 10.60 -11.83 7.88
N ARG A 36 10.05 -10.77 8.48
CA ARG A 36 10.40 -10.37 9.85
C ARG A 36 10.05 -11.52 10.81
N PRO A 37 10.64 -11.57 12.02
CA PRO A 37 10.42 -12.65 12.98
C PRO A 37 8.95 -12.91 13.34
N ASP A 38 8.05 -11.96 13.06
CA ASP A 38 6.59 -12.10 13.22
C ASP A 38 5.84 -12.54 11.94
N GLY A 39 6.54 -12.85 10.86
CA GLY A 39 5.98 -13.33 9.58
C GLY A 39 5.20 -12.28 8.79
N LYS A 40 5.40 -10.98 9.09
CA LYS A 40 4.70 -9.87 8.45
C LYS A 40 5.66 -9.07 7.56
N ILE A 41 5.17 -8.70 6.39
CA ILE A 41 5.87 -7.82 5.45
C ILE A 41 5.39 -6.39 5.70
N TYR A 42 6.31 -5.42 5.81
CA TYR A 42 5.91 -4.03 5.96
C TYR A 42 5.34 -3.48 4.65
N VAL A 43 4.33 -2.61 4.72
CA VAL A 43 3.64 -2.06 3.55
C VAL A 43 4.59 -1.37 2.55
N ILE A 44 5.64 -0.70 3.04
CA ILE A 44 6.66 -0.06 2.19
C ILE A 44 7.41 -1.13 1.40
N ASP A 45 7.94 -2.15 2.07
CA ASP A 45 8.72 -3.22 1.44
C ASP A 45 7.84 -4.00 0.46
N ALA A 46 6.61 -4.30 0.87
CA ALA A 46 5.59 -4.95 0.06
C ALA A 46 5.32 -4.21 -1.27
N GLU A 47 5.16 -2.88 -1.24
CA GLU A 47 4.89 -2.09 -2.44
C GLU A 47 6.13 -1.88 -3.30
N THR A 48 7.28 -1.63 -2.68
CA THR A 48 8.50 -1.23 -3.40
C THR A 48 9.31 -2.40 -3.95
N ASP A 49 9.30 -3.54 -3.25
CA ASP A 49 10.05 -4.74 -3.64
C ASP A 49 9.22 -5.73 -4.44
N CYS A 50 7.93 -5.90 -4.12
CA CYS A 50 7.09 -6.95 -4.70
C CYS A 50 5.89 -6.41 -5.52
N GLY A 51 5.51 -5.16 -5.29
CA GLY A 51 4.30 -4.54 -5.84
C GLY A 51 3.03 -5.19 -5.32
N ILE A 52 2.24 -4.45 -4.53
CA ILE A 52 0.95 -4.97 -4.06
C ILE A 52 0.01 -5.02 -5.26
N TRP A 53 -0.41 -6.23 -5.64
CA TRP A 53 -1.35 -6.42 -6.74
C TRP A 53 -2.79 -6.20 -6.27
N ASP A 54 -3.11 -6.81 -5.13
CA ASP A 54 -4.47 -6.82 -4.59
C ASP A 54 -4.44 -6.97 -3.07
N ILE A 55 -5.20 -6.10 -2.39
CA ILE A 55 -5.41 -6.17 -0.94
C ILE A 55 -6.77 -6.82 -0.73
N THR A 56 -6.74 -8.11 -0.41
CA THR A 56 -7.95 -8.94 -0.32
C THR A 56 -8.83 -8.60 0.87
N GLU A 57 -8.26 -8.45 2.08
CA GLU A 57 -9.05 -8.19 3.28
C GLU A 57 -8.22 -7.59 4.43
N TYR A 58 -8.91 -6.85 5.29
CA TYR A 58 -8.42 -6.54 6.63
C TYR A 58 -8.36 -7.82 7.47
N HIS A 59 -7.25 -8.03 8.18
CA HIS A 59 -7.04 -9.22 8.99
C HIS A 59 -7.14 -8.93 10.49
N SER A 60 -6.33 -8.00 11.00
CA SER A 60 -6.28 -7.71 12.45
C SER A 60 -5.59 -6.39 12.77
N ILE A 61 -5.63 -6.01 14.06
CA ILE A 61 -4.90 -4.86 14.60
C ILE A 61 -3.60 -5.35 15.23
N SER A 62 -2.49 -4.66 14.96
CA SER A 62 -1.28 -4.78 15.78
C SER A 62 -1.26 -3.68 16.83
N ARG A 63 -1.50 -4.03 18.10
CA ARG A 63 -1.40 -3.06 19.21
C ARG A 63 0.05 -2.76 19.61
N ILE A 64 0.96 -3.70 19.38
CA ILE A 64 2.38 -3.55 19.74
C ILE A 64 3.03 -2.50 18.85
N SER A 65 2.83 -2.63 17.54
CA SER A 65 3.45 -1.74 16.54
C SER A 65 2.51 -0.63 16.07
N LEU A 66 1.33 -0.48 16.69
CA LEU A 66 0.27 0.48 16.36
C LEU A 66 -0.02 0.59 14.85
N GLY A 67 -0.80 -0.37 14.35
CA GLY A 67 -1.22 -0.40 12.95
C GLY A 67 -2.17 -1.55 12.64
N PHE A 68 -2.35 -1.81 11.37
CA PHE A 68 -3.26 -2.83 10.86
C PHE A 68 -2.50 -3.89 10.07
N VAL A 69 -3.05 -5.09 10.06
CA VAL A 69 -2.56 -6.21 9.28
C VAL A 69 -3.59 -6.53 8.22
N PHE A 70 -3.13 -6.68 6.99
CA PHE A 70 -3.94 -6.98 5.81
C PHE A 70 -3.46 -8.26 5.17
N ARG A 71 -4.36 -8.91 4.43
CA ARG A 71 -4.02 -9.98 3.52
C ARG A 71 -3.93 -9.43 2.11
N ALA A 72 -2.83 -9.71 1.44
CA ALA A 72 -2.59 -9.21 0.09
C ALA A 72 -1.89 -10.25 -0.78
N ARG A 73 -1.98 -10.01 -2.09
CA ARG A 73 -1.28 -10.74 -3.14
C ARG A 73 -0.28 -9.82 -3.81
N PHE A 74 0.85 -10.38 -4.21
CA PHE A 74 1.91 -9.65 -4.89
C PHE A 74 1.89 -9.88 -6.38
N ARG A 75 2.34 -8.88 -7.14
CA ARG A 75 2.39 -8.96 -8.61
C ARG A 75 3.36 -10.04 -9.09
N ASP A 76 4.50 -10.16 -8.41
CA ASP A 76 5.55 -11.13 -8.77
C ASP A 76 5.23 -12.56 -8.33
N ASP A 77 4.33 -12.75 -7.36
CA ASP A 77 3.88 -14.06 -6.89
C ASP A 77 2.40 -14.03 -6.43
N PRO A 78 1.44 -14.23 -7.34
CA PRO A 78 0.01 -14.07 -7.05
C PRO A 78 -0.60 -15.23 -6.26
N LYS A 79 0.14 -16.32 -6.02
CA LYS A 79 -0.41 -17.56 -5.45
C LYS A 79 -0.51 -17.55 -3.92
N PRO A 80 0.52 -17.22 -3.14
CA PRO A 80 0.38 -17.13 -1.69
C PRO A 80 -0.21 -15.79 -1.29
N ILE A 81 -1.31 -15.83 -0.52
CA ILE A 81 -1.77 -14.67 0.25
C ILE A 81 -0.75 -14.45 1.37
N ARG A 82 -0.20 -13.25 1.46
CA ARG A 82 0.75 -12.87 2.52
C ARG A 82 0.15 -11.82 3.45
N LEU A 83 0.68 -11.75 4.67
CA LEU A 83 0.29 -10.76 5.65
C LEU A 83 1.17 -9.51 5.51
N ILE A 84 0.51 -8.38 5.28
CA ILE A 84 1.16 -7.07 5.22
C ILE A 84 0.81 -6.31 6.49
N PHE A 85 1.83 -5.80 7.17
CA PHE A 85 1.67 -4.86 8.26
C PHE A 85 1.76 -3.41 7.74
N CYS A 86 0.73 -2.64 8.02
CA CYS A 86 0.63 -1.23 7.69
C CYS A 86 0.58 -0.41 8.99
N PRO A 87 1.67 0.28 9.36
CA PRO A 87 1.68 1.14 10.53
C PRO A 87 0.77 2.36 10.32
N LEU A 88 0.25 2.94 11.41
CA LEU A 88 -0.55 4.16 11.33
C LEU A 88 0.20 5.33 10.69
N ARG A 89 1.53 5.37 10.86
CA ARG A 89 2.41 6.37 10.26
C ARG A 89 3.49 5.66 9.48
N ILE A 90 3.57 5.98 8.20
CA ILE A 90 4.46 5.32 7.25
C ILE A 90 5.51 6.36 6.85
N ASP A 91 6.75 6.16 7.29
CA ASP A 91 7.87 7.03 6.91
C ASP A 91 8.42 6.58 5.56
N ALA A 92 8.20 7.40 4.53
CA ALA A 92 8.63 7.16 3.16
C ALA A 92 9.64 8.21 2.68
N THR A 93 10.41 8.82 3.61
CA THR A 93 11.47 9.80 3.31
C THR A 93 12.50 9.30 2.29
N GLY A 94 12.76 7.99 2.23
CA GLY A 94 13.65 7.38 1.24
C GLY A 94 13.03 7.02 -0.11
N LEU A 95 11.73 7.24 -0.32
CA LEU A 95 11.04 6.86 -1.56
C LEU A 95 10.97 8.02 -2.56
N HIS A 96 11.18 7.69 -3.83
CA HIS A 96 10.90 8.62 -4.93
C HIS A 96 9.43 9.05 -4.91
N GLN A 97 9.15 10.27 -5.36
CA GLN A 97 7.79 10.84 -5.37
C GLN A 97 6.75 9.91 -6.02
N ALA A 98 7.07 9.30 -7.16
CA ALA A 98 6.17 8.36 -7.85
C ALA A 98 5.93 7.05 -7.09
N ASP A 99 6.86 6.63 -6.23
CA ASP A 99 6.68 5.46 -5.35
C ASP A 99 5.83 5.86 -4.12
N ARG A 100 6.03 7.09 -3.60
CA ARG A 100 5.19 7.64 -2.51
C ARG A 100 3.73 7.79 -2.91
N GLU A 101 3.45 8.29 -4.10
CA GLU A 101 2.08 8.43 -4.60
C GLU A 101 1.38 7.08 -4.78
N ARG A 102 2.11 6.07 -5.29
CA ARG A 102 1.60 4.69 -5.39
C ARG A 102 1.33 4.09 -4.02
N LEU A 103 2.26 4.27 -3.08
CA LEU A 103 2.10 3.84 -1.71
C LEU A 103 0.89 4.53 -1.04
N GLN A 104 0.71 5.83 -1.23
CA GLN A 104 -0.42 6.57 -0.69
C GLN A 104 -1.75 6.05 -1.25
N ALA A 105 -1.86 5.87 -2.57
CA ALA A 105 -3.06 5.30 -3.19
C ALA A 105 -3.38 3.87 -2.69
N CYS A 106 -2.34 3.07 -2.47
CA CYS A 106 -2.45 1.73 -1.88
C CYS A 106 -2.97 1.80 -0.45
N VAL A 107 -2.42 2.70 0.36
CA VAL A 107 -2.80 2.93 1.76
C VAL A 107 -4.23 3.48 1.86
N ASP A 108 -4.64 4.38 0.97
CA ASP A 108 -6.00 4.89 0.94
C ASP A 108 -7.01 3.78 0.59
N SER A 109 -6.63 2.85 -0.29
CA SER A 109 -7.42 1.65 -0.56
C SER A 109 -7.52 0.74 0.69
N MET A 110 -6.45 0.61 1.47
CA MET A 110 -6.48 -0.13 2.75
C MET A 110 -7.43 0.49 3.76
N LYS A 111 -7.50 1.84 3.85
CA LYS A 111 -8.39 2.53 4.79
C LYS A 111 -9.84 2.11 4.60
N LEU A 112 -10.28 1.94 3.36
CA LEU A 112 -11.64 1.52 3.01
C LEU A 112 -11.98 0.10 3.50
N LEU A 113 -10.97 -0.74 3.74
CA LEU A 113 -11.13 -2.12 4.21
C LEU A 113 -11.14 -2.22 5.74
N VAL A 114 -10.67 -1.20 6.45
CA VAL A 114 -10.60 -1.24 7.91
C VAL A 114 -11.97 -0.92 8.51
N PRO A 115 -12.57 -1.85 9.28
CA PRO A 115 -13.87 -1.63 9.88
C PRO A 115 -13.80 -0.55 10.98
N LYS A 116 -14.89 0.20 11.18
CA LYS A 116 -14.94 1.33 12.12
C LYS A 116 -14.52 0.93 13.55
N GLU A 117 -14.91 -0.26 13.99
CA GLU A 117 -14.58 -0.79 15.31
C GLU A 117 -13.07 -1.00 15.49
N ALA A 118 -12.32 -1.21 14.40
CA ALA A 118 -10.87 -1.35 14.47
C ALA A 118 -10.17 0.01 14.67
N TRP A 119 -10.67 1.07 14.03
CA TRP A 119 -10.23 2.44 14.28
C TRP A 119 -10.49 2.88 15.73
N GLU A 120 -11.68 2.60 16.24
CA GLU A 120 -12.07 2.91 17.63
C GLU A 120 -11.18 2.18 18.65
N LYS A 121 -10.79 0.94 18.37
CA LYS A 121 -9.85 0.16 19.21
C LYS A 121 -8.46 0.78 19.29
N LEU A 122 -8.02 1.48 18.25
CA LEU A 122 -6.76 2.23 18.24
C LEU A 122 -6.92 3.67 18.76
N ARG A 123 -8.16 4.16 18.92
CA ARG A 123 -8.47 5.56 19.28
C ARG A 123 -7.84 6.56 18.29
N VAL A 124 -7.90 6.22 17.01
CA VAL A 124 -7.36 7.04 15.92
C VAL A 124 -8.44 7.22 14.88
N ASP A 125 -8.63 8.46 14.44
CA ASP A 125 -9.53 8.79 13.35
C ASP A 125 -9.00 8.27 12.01
N PRO A 126 -9.85 7.75 11.11
CA PRO A 126 -9.42 7.23 9.81
C PRO A 126 -8.67 8.25 8.94
N GLU A 127 -8.93 9.56 9.15
CA GLU A 127 -8.25 10.65 8.46
C GLU A 127 -6.81 10.87 8.97
N ASP A 128 -6.56 10.58 10.25
CA ASP A 128 -5.28 10.80 10.94
C ASP A 128 -4.40 9.54 11.00
N GLY A 129 -4.94 8.39 10.60
CA GLY A 129 -4.23 7.11 10.55
C GLY A 129 -3.93 6.66 9.13
N LEU A 130 -2.95 5.75 9.03
CA LEU A 130 -2.45 5.23 7.75
C LEU A 130 -2.02 6.38 6.82
N ILE A 131 -1.06 7.18 7.26
CA ILE A 131 -0.55 8.35 6.54
C ILE A 131 0.88 8.11 6.07
N VAL A 132 1.18 8.43 4.81
CA VAL A 132 2.52 8.42 4.23
C VAL A 132 3.18 9.79 4.40
N PHE A 133 4.32 9.81 5.09
CA PHE A 133 5.15 11.00 5.30
C PHE A 133 6.32 11.02 4.32
N GLY A 134 6.59 12.18 3.72
CA GLY A 134 7.73 12.41 2.82
C GLY A 134 8.89 13.17 3.49
N GLU A 135 9.84 13.62 2.67
CA GLU A 135 11.10 14.30 3.09
C GLU A 135 10.91 15.57 3.94
N GLU A 136 9.78 16.27 3.82
CA GLU A 136 9.50 17.47 4.61
C GLU A 136 8.67 17.22 5.89
N GLY A 137 8.40 15.94 6.23
CA GLY A 137 7.51 15.60 7.35
C GLY A 137 6.05 16.03 7.12
N THR A 138 5.73 16.53 5.93
CA THR A 138 4.38 16.86 5.50
C THR A 138 3.69 15.59 4.96
N PRO A 139 2.43 15.35 5.34
CA PRO A 139 1.65 14.27 4.77
C PRO A 139 1.49 14.52 3.26
N SER A 140 1.72 13.49 2.45
CA SER A 140 1.51 13.59 1.01
C SER A 140 0.00 13.61 0.72
N LYS A 141 -0.64 14.77 0.90
CA LYS A 141 -2.01 14.99 0.42
C LYS A 141 -1.97 15.11 -1.09
N ILE A 142 -2.47 14.09 -1.77
CA ILE A 142 -2.82 14.19 -3.19
C ILE A 142 -4.09 15.07 -3.25
N VAL A 143 -3.96 16.24 -3.89
CA VAL A 143 -5.08 17.16 -4.18
C VAL A 143 -5.74 16.75 -5.49
#